data_AF-A0A352EES1-F1
#
_entry.id   AF-A0A352EES1-F1
#
_cell.length_a   1.000
_cell.length_b   1.000
_cell.length_c   1.000
_cell.angle_alpha   90.00
_cell.angle_beta   90.00
_cell.angle_gamma   90.00
#
_symmetry.space_group_name_H-M   'P 1'
#
loop_
_entity.id
_entity.type
_entity.pdbx_description
1 polymer ?
#
loop_
_entity_poly.entity_id
_entity_poly.type
_entity_poly.pdbx_seq_one_letter_code
_entity_poly.pdbx_strand_id
1 'polypeptide(L)'
;RLVDLRNELRSIDGKVNGKQTNHRVFLWKYGLQVVQSSPWIGVGNGAGEEYLHEKLKTCKATFYRGKQTYFLHEFKYDFHNIYLQSCAEGGLIAVLILILILGWGLWFSHGAIRYAWITIVFSGMTESLLDKQAGVLLITFLVALTALGSRATNLSGTDEGL
;
A
#
# COMPACT_ATOMS: atom_id res chain seq x y z
N ARG A 1 12.45 -19.97 -11.17
CA ARG A 1 12.60 -19.05 -10.02
C ARG A 1 13.66 -17.97 -10.23
N LEU A 2 14.98 -18.26 -10.30
CA LEU A 2 15.99 -17.20 -10.58
C LEU A 2 15.86 -16.58 -11.98
N VAL A 3 15.47 -17.37 -12.98
CA VAL A 3 15.20 -16.87 -14.33
C VAL A 3 13.95 -15.98 -14.38
N ASP A 4 12.93 -16.26 -13.59
CA ASP A 4 11.73 -15.41 -13.47
C ASP A 4 12.07 -14.08 -12.79
N LEU A 5 12.78 -14.12 -11.67
CA LEU A 5 13.26 -12.90 -10.98
C LEU A 5 14.10 -12.01 -11.89
N ARG A 6 15.00 -12.61 -12.71
CA ARG A 6 15.79 -11.87 -13.68
C ARG A 6 14.92 -11.26 -14.80
N ASN A 7 13.87 -11.96 -15.22
CA ASN A 7 12.96 -11.46 -16.25
C ASN A 7 12.01 -10.38 -15.70
N GLU A 8 11.61 -10.47 -14.43
CA GLU A 8 10.84 -9.45 -13.70
C GLU A 8 11.65 -8.18 -13.48
N LEU A 9 12.92 -8.29 -13.08
CA LEU A 9 13.83 -7.13 -12.95
C LEU A 9 14.05 -6.40 -14.28
N ARG A 10 14.17 -7.14 -15.38
CA ARG A 10 14.34 -6.53 -16.72
C ARG A 10 13.03 -5.95 -17.29
N SER A 11 11.87 -6.37 -16.79
CA SER A 11 10.57 -5.86 -17.27
C SER A 11 10.13 -4.55 -16.61
N ILE A 12 10.90 -4.05 -15.64
CA ILE A 12 10.69 -2.74 -14.99
C ILE A 12 10.92 -1.58 -15.98
N ASP A 13 11.86 -1.72 -16.93
CA ASP A 13 12.29 -0.64 -17.83
C ASP A 13 11.75 -0.75 -19.27
N GLY A 14 11.08 -1.86 -19.61
CA GLY A 14 10.53 -2.07 -20.96
C GLY A 14 10.16 -3.52 -21.23
N LYS A 15 9.23 -3.74 -22.18
CA LYS A 15 8.75 -5.08 -22.59
C LYS A 15 9.93 -5.97 -22.96
N VAL A 16 10.26 -6.95 -22.12
CA VAL A 16 11.17 -8.04 -22.50
C VAL A 16 10.36 -9.09 -23.24
N ASN A 17 10.66 -9.30 -24.52
CA ASN A 17 10.07 -10.36 -25.36
C ASN A 17 8.52 -10.35 -25.43
N GLY A 18 7.89 -9.18 -25.39
CA GLY A 18 6.42 -9.06 -25.46
C GLY A 18 5.66 -9.58 -24.23
N LYS A 19 6.36 -9.99 -23.16
CA LYS A 19 5.76 -10.52 -21.93
C LYS A 19 5.73 -9.43 -20.86
N GLN A 20 4.55 -8.90 -20.61
CA GLN A 20 4.25 -8.04 -19.47
C GLN A 20 3.99 -8.91 -18.24
N THR A 21 4.86 -8.83 -17.23
CA THR A 21 4.81 -9.64 -16.00
C THR A 21 4.59 -8.82 -14.74
N ASN A 22 4.80 -7.50 -14.79
CA ASN A 22 4.72 -6.67 -13.61
C ASN A 22 3.35 -5.96 -13.52
N HIS A 23 2.37 -6.64 -12.91
CA HIS A 23 1.02 -6.08 -12.74
C HIS A 23 1.04 -4.77 -11.96
N ARG A 24 1.87 -4.67 -10.92
CA ARG A 24 1.90 -3.54 -9.98
C ARG A 24 2.19 -2.22 -10.68
N VAL A 25 3.11 -2.20 -11.65
CA VAL A 25 3.42 -0.99 -12.45
C VAL A 25 2.18 -0.49 -13.20
N PHE A 26 1.38 -1.40 -13.74
CA PHE A 26 0.15 -1.05 -14.45
C PHE A 26 -0.94 -0.61 -13.46
N LEU A 27 -1.11 -1.34 -12.36
CA LEU A 27 -2.04 -0.96 -11.30
C LEU A 27 -1.72 0.43 -10.75
N TRP A 28 -0.45 0.78 -10.55
CA TRP A 28 -0.05 2.11 -10.11
C TRP A 28 -0.27 3.18 -11.17
N LYS A 29 0.05 2.88 -12.43
CA LYS A 29 -0.17 3.81 -13.55
C LYS A 29 -1.66 4.16 -13.71
N TYR A 30 -2.53 3.15 -13.71
CA TYR A 30 -3.98 3.36 -13.82
C TYR A 30 -4.57 3.90 -12.52
N GLY A 31 -4.03 3.50 -11.37
CA GLY A 31 -4.42 4.04 -10.07
C GLY A 31 -4.12 5.53 -9.94
N LEU A 32 -3.00 6.00 -10.47
CA LEU A 32 -2.70 7.44 -10.54
C LEU A 32 -3.72 8.20 -11.38
N GLN A 33 -4.26 7.61 -12.45
CA GLN A 33 -5.34 8.21 -13.23
C GLN A 33 -6.66 8.26 -12.44
N VAL A 34 -6.91 7.31 -11.54
CA VAL A 34 -8.04 7.39 -10.61
C VAL A 34 -7.84 8.57 -9.65
N VAL A 35 -6.67 8.68 -9.02
CA VAL A 35 -6.33 9.82 -8.14
C VAL A 35 -6.52 11.16 -8.85
N GLN A 36 -6.07 11.28 -10.09
CA GLN A 36 -6.20 12.51 -10.88
C GLN A 36 -7.65 12.96 -11.10
N SER A 37 -8.63 12.06 -11.00
CA SER A 37 -10.05 12.40 -11.16
C SER A 37 -10.63 13.11 -9.93
N SER A 38 -10.12 12.81 -8.73
CA SER A 38 -10.55 13.44 -7.47
C SER A 38 -9.39 13.45 -6.46
N PRO A 39 -8.39 14.33 -6.61
CA PRO A 39 -7.16 14.28 -5.80
C PRO A 39 -7.35 14.71 -4.34
N TRP A 40 -8.37 15.53 -4.05
CA TRP A 40 -8.55 16.14 -2.73
C TRP A 40 -9.32 15.25 -1.75
N ILE A 41 -10.45 14.70 -2.20
CA ILE A 41 -11.40 13.94 -1.38
C ILE A 41 -11.44 12.46 -1.81
N GLY A 42 -10.84 12.11 -2.95
CA GLY A 42 -10.89 10.76 -3.50
C GLY A 42 -12.23 10.47 -4.18
N VAL A 43 -12.36 9.24 -4.66
CA VAL A 43 -13.58 8.74 -5.32
C VAL A 43 -14.58 8.11 -4.33
N GLY A 44 -14.23 8.08 -3.04
CA GLY A 44 -15.02 7.47 -1.97
C GLY A 44 -14.37 6.21 -1.40
N ASN A 45 -14.45 6.05 -0.08
CA ASN A 45 -13.93 4.87 0.63
C ASN A 45 -14.59 3.59 0.13
N GLY A 46 -13.79 2.57 -0.18
CA GLY A 46 -14.25 1.30 -0.73
C GLY A 46 -14.70 1.33 -2.20
N ALA A 47 -14.68 2.49 -2.86
CA ALA A 47 -14.97 2.61 -4.29
C ALA A 47 -13.70 2.52 -5.17
N GLY A 48 -12.52 2.63 -4.58
CA GLY A 48 -11.24 2.72 -5.30
C GLY A 48 -11.02 1.55 -6.27
N GLU A 49 -11.25 0.32 -5.82
CA GLU A 49 -11.05 -0.88 -6.65
C GLU A 49 -11.98 -0.92 -7.87
N GLU A 50 -13.23 -0.48 -7.73
CA GLU A 50 -14.19 -0.45 -8.83
C GLU A 50 -13.76 0.58 -9.89
N TYR A 51 -13.35 1.78 -9.46
CA TYR A 51 -12.82 2.80 -10.36
C TYR A 51 -11.52 2.36 -11.03
N LEU A 52 -10.64 1.66 -10.30
CA LEU A 52 -9.42 1.08 -10.88
C LEU A 52 -9.78 0.03 -11.93
N HIS A 53 -10.73 -0.85 -11.64
CA HIS A 53 -11.21 -1.87 -12.58
C HIS A 53 -11.77 -1.24 -13.86
N GLU A 54 -12.60 -0.20 -13.76
CA GLU A 54 -13.11 0.54 -14.92
C GLU A 54 -11.97 1.18 -15.73
N LYS A 55 -10.97 1.77 -15.07
CA LYS A 55 -9.79 2.32 -15.76
C LYS A 55 -8.99 1.22 -16.46
N LEU A 56 -8.85 0.05 -15.84
CA LEU A 56 -8.13 -1.09 -16.41
C LEU A 56 -8.80 -1.67 -17.66
N LYS A 57 -10.10 -1.49 -17.88
CA LYS A 57 -10.76 -1.87 -19.16
C LYS A 57 -10.17 -1.14 -20.37
N THR A 58 -9.56 0.02 -20.15
CA THR A 58 -8.86 0.78 -21.21
C THR A 58 -7.42 0.28 -21.45
N CYS A 59 -6.93 -0.65 -20.61
CA CYS A 59 -5.61 -1.22 -20.72
C CYS A 59 -5.54 -2.26 -21.83
N LYS A 60 -4.82 -1.93 -22.91
CA LYS A 60 -4.58 -2.84 -24.05
C LYS A 60 -3.40 -3.80 -23.84
N ALA A 61 -2.76 -3.76 -22.67
CA ALA A 61 -1.62 -4.63 -22.39
C ALA A 61 -2.09 -6.04 -22.02
N THR A 62 -1.49 -7.05 -22.64
CA THR A 62 -1.74 -8.47 -22.36
C THR A 62 -0.69 -9.03 -21.42
N PHE A 63 -1.14 -9.84 -20.48
CA PHE A 63 -0.34 -10.48 -19.44
C PHE A 63 -0.39 -11.99 -19.62
N TYR A 64 0.61 -12.71 -19.11
CA TYR A 64 0.77 -14.13 -19.37
C TYR A 64 0.79 -14.94 -18.08
N ARG A 65 -0.06 -15.96 -18.02
CA ARG A 65 -0.04 -17.00 -16.97
C ARG A 65 0.21 -18.35 -17.63
N GLY A 66 1.46 -18.79 -17.62
CA GLY A 66 1.88 -19.98 -18.35
C GLY A 66 1.75 -19.80 -19.87
N LYS A 67 0.81 -20.51 -20.50
CA LYS A 67 0.53 -20.43 -21.96
C LYS A 67 -0.67 -19.54 -22.31
N GLN A 68 -1.44 -19.08 -21.33
CA GLN A 68 -2.65 -18.28 -21.55
C GLN A 68 -2.37 -16.79 -21.39
N THR A 69 -2.96 -15.98 -22.27
CA THR A 69 -2.99 -14.52 -22.18
C THR A 69 -4.26 -14.05 -21.49
N TYR A 70 -4.17 -13.00 -20.68
CA TYR A 70 -5.31 -12.34 -20.06
C TYR A 70 -5.06 -10.83 -19.94
N PHE A 71 -6.11 -10.08 -19.67
CA PHE A 71 -6.07 -8.65 -19.34
C PHE A 71 -6.25 -8.41 -17.85
N LEU A 72 -5.68 -7.32 -17.31
CA LEU A 72 -5.82 -6.99 -15.88
C LEU A 72 -7.28 -6.79 -15.46
N HIS A 73 -8.11 -6.24 -16.32
CA HIS A 73 -9.52 -6.00 -16.03
C HIS A 73 -10.34 -7.29 -15.93
N GLU A 74 -9.80 -8.47 -16.25
CA GLU A 74 -10.51 -9.73 -16.03
C GLU A 74 -10.55 -10.11 -14.54
N PHE A 75 -9.77 -9.42 -13.70
CA PHE A 75 -9.71 -9.61 -12.27
C PHE A 75 -10.03 -8.31 -11.54
N LYS A 76 -10.54 -8.42 -10.31
CA LYS A 76 -10.67 -7.29 -9.39
C LYS A 76 -9.37 -7.18 -8.58
N TYR A 77 -8.51 -6.25 -8.99
CA TYR A 77 -7.26 -5.95 -8.32
C TYR A 77 -7.41 -4.73 -7.42
N ASP A 78 -6.72 -4.75 -6.29
CA ASP A 78 -6.43 -3.55 -5.52
C ASP A 78 -5.19 -2.81 -6.06
N PHE A 79 -4.88 -1.66 -5.49
CA PHE A 79 -3.78 -0.80 -5.93
C PHE A 79 -2.40 -1.35 -5.56
N HIS A 80 -2.32 -2.37 -4.70
CA HIS A 80 -1.08 -2.92 -4.16
C HIS A 80 -0.13 -1.82 -3.67
N ASN A 81 -0.69 -0.82 -2.97
CA ASN A 81 0.03 0.29 -2.38
C ASN A 81 -0.95 1.07 -1.49
N ILE A 82 -0.70 1.05 -0.17
CA ILE A 82 -1.56 1.70 0.82
C ILE A 82 -1.70 3.20 0.57
N TYR A 83 -0.63 3.88 0.15
CA TYR A 83 -0.61 5.34 -0.04
C TYR A 83 -1.42 5.73 -1.28
N LEU A 84 -1.22 5.01 -2.38
CA LEU A 84 -1.96 5.24 -3.61
C LEU A 84 -3.45 4.92 -3.43
N GLN A 85 -3.76 3.83 -2.72
CA GLN A 85 -5.14 3.48 -2.42
C GLN A 85 -5.81 4.51 -1.51
N SER A 86 -5.16 4.92 -0.42
CA SER A 86 -5.67 5.97 0.46
C SER A 86 -5.89 7.28 -0.30
N CYS A 87 -5.00 7.62 -1.25
CA CYS A 87 -5.17 8.79 -2.10
C CYS A 87 -6.34 8.64 -3.08
N ALA A 88 -6.50 7.47 -3.69
CA ALA A 88 -7.58 7.23 -4.63
C ALA A 88 -8.95 7.27 -3.94
N GLU A 89 -9.07 6.68 -2.76
CA GLU A 89 -10.33 6.55 -2.04
C GLU A 89 -10.72 7.78 -1.22
N GLY A 90 -9.77 8.35 -0.47
CA GLY A 90 -10.02 9.46 0.44
C GLY A 90 -9.18 10.71 0.15
N GLY A 91 -8.50 10.75 -1.01
CA GLY A 91 -7.75 11.91 -1.46
C GLY A 91 -6.51 12.20 -0.61
N LEU A 92 -6.00 13.42 -0.78
CA LEU A 92 -4.85 13.92 -0.02
C LEU A 92 -5.11 13.88 1.50
N ILE A 93 -6.35 14.11 1.93
CA ILE A 93 -6.71 14.12 3.36
C ILE A 93 -6.47 12.74 3.98
N ALA A 94 -6.89 11.66 3.33
CA ALA A 94 -6.67 10.30 3.83
C ALA A 94 -5.17 9.94 3.87
N VAL A 95 -4.39 10.38 2.87
CA VAL A 95 -2.93 10.18 2.87
C VAL A 95 -2.27 10.92 4.03
N LEU A 96 -2.68 12.15 4.32
CA LEU A 96 -2.15 12.90 5.45
C LEU A 96 -2.46 12.22 6.78
N ILE A 97 -3.69 11.74 6.98
CA ILE A 97 -4.07 10.98 8.17
C ILE A 97 -3.22 9.70 8.29
N LEU A 98 -3.03 8.97 7.19
CA LEU A 98 -2.19 7.78 7.17
C LEU A 98 -0.74 8.10 7.56
N ILE A 99 -0.14 9.13 6.98
CA ILE A 99 1.23 9.57 7.31
C ILE A 99 1.32 9.97 8.78
N LEU A 100 0.31 10.65 9.33
CA LEU A 100 0.26 11.01 10.74
C LEU A 100 0.22 9.77 11.64
N ILE A 101 -0.59 8.76 11.32
CA ILE A 101 -0.67 7.50 12.10
C ILE A 101 0.68 6.77 12.05
N LEU A 102 1.25 6.60 10.86
CA LEU A 102 2.52 5.90 10.68
C LEU A 102 3.69 6.66 11.34
N GLY A 103 3.73 7.99 11.16
CA GLY A 103 4.74 8.86 11.73
C GLY A 103 4.66 8.91 13.25
N TRP A 104 3.44 9.01 13.80
CA TRP A 104 3.21 8.92 15.24
C TRP A 104 3.66 7.57 15.80
N GLY A 105 3.27 6.46 15.16
CA GLY A 105 3.70 5.12 15.53
C GLY A 105 5.21 4.97 15.55
N LEU A 106 5.92 5.47 14.52
CA LEU A 106 7.38 5.45 14.45
C LEU A 106 8.07 6.33 15.49
N TRP A 107 7.50 7.50 15.78
CA TRP A 107 8.10 8.46 16.71
C TRP A 107 8.01 8.01 18.16
N PHE A 108 6.88 7.42 18.56
CA PHE A 108 6.61 7.02 19.95
C PHE A 108 6.87 5.54 20.25
N SER A 109 7.29 4.74 19.26
CA SER A 109 7.62 3.33 19.46
C SER A 109 9.09 3.12 19.81
N HIS A 110 9.35 2.11 20.63
CA HIS A 110 10.69 1.70 21.05
C HIS A 110 10.89 0.19 20.85
N GLY A 111 12.16 -0.24 20.81
CA GLY A 111 12.54 -1.65 20.69
C GLY A 111 11.90 -2.37 19.50
N ALA A 112 11.38 -3.57 19.73
CA ALA A 112 10.77 -4.43 18.71
C ALA A 112 9.59 -3.76 17.97
N ILE A 113 8.83 -2.91 18.66
CA ILE A 113 7.61 -2.27 18.10
C ILE A 113 7.98 -1.24 17.03
N ARG A 114 9.12 -0.56 17.18
CA ARG A 114 9.63 0.35 16.17
C ARG A 114 9.96 -0.37 14.86
N TYR A 115 10.54 -1.57 14.93
CA TYR A 115 10.81 -2.39 13.74
C TYR A 115 9.52 -2.90 13.09
N ALA A 116 8.47 -3.19 13.87
CA ALA A 116 7.16 -3.53 13.33
C ALA A 116 6.56 -2.35 12.53
N TRP A 117 6.64 -1.12 13.06
CA TRP A 117 6.20 0.07 12.34
C TRP A 117 7.00 0.32 11.06
N ILE A 118 8.33 0.19 11.11
CA ILE A 118 9.20 0.30 9.91
C ILE A 118 8.75 -0.73 8.86
N THR A 119 8.50 -1.96 9.27
CA THR A 119 8.03 -3.03 8.38
C THR A 119 6.70 -2.66 7.72
N ILE A 120 5.76 -2.07 8.46
CA ILE A 120 4.48 -1.62 7.89
C ILE A 120 4.67 -0.49 6.88
N VAL A 121 5.51 0.50 7.19
CA VAL A 121 5.78 1.62 6.28
C VAL A 121 6.29 1.11 4.92
N PHE A 122 7.26 0.20 4.94
CA PHE A 122 7.83 -0.37 3.73
C PHE A 122 6.90 -1.38 3.04
N SER A 123 6.25 -2.26 3.81
CA SER A 123 5.27 -3.21 3.25
C SER A 123 4.09 -2.49 2.61
N GLY A 124 3.69 -1.33 3.13
CA GLY A 124 2.63 -0.50 2.58
C GLY A 124 2.96 0.06 1.18
N MET A 125 4.23 0.19 0.82
CA MET A 125 4.63 0.62 -0.53
C MET A 125 4.25 -0.41 -1.60
N THR A 126 4.11 -1.68 -1.20
CA THR A 126 3.78 -2.78 -2.10
C THR A 126 2.43 -3.42 -1.81
N GLU A 127 1.84 -3.23 -0.64
CA GLU A 127 0.60 -3.93 -0.28
C GLU A 127 -0.45 -2.96 0.25
N SER A 128 -1.70 -3.21 -0.12
CA SER A 128 -2.87 -2.43 0.33
C SER A 128 -3.39 -2.97 1.67
N LEU A 129 -2.61 -2.77 2.75
CA LEU A 129 -2.88 -3.38 4.05
C LEU A 129 -4.20 -2.94 4.70
N LEU A 130 -4.62 -1.67 4.54
CA LEU A 130 -5.84 -1.14 5.15
C LEU A 130 -7.13 -1.66 4.51
N ASP A 131 -7.03 -2.22 3.32
CA ASP A 131 -8.18 -2.79 2.61
C ASP A 131 -8.49 -4.21 3.10
N LYS A 132 -7.50 -4.87 3.71
CA LYS A 132 -7.65 -6.21 4.28
C LYS A 132 -7.91 -6.11 5.78
N GLN A 133 -8.94 -6.81 6.27
CA GLN A 133 -9.31 -6.83 7.68
C GLN A 133 -8.12 -7.15 8.62
N ALA A 134 -7.26 -8.08 8.20
CA ALA A 134 -6.06 -8.46 8.96
C ALA A 134 -5.06 -7.30 9.09
N GLY A 135 -4.90 -6.47 8.05
CA GLY A 135 -4.01 -5.32 8.09
C GLY A 135 -4.56 -4.18 8.96
N VAL A 136 -5.88 -3.93 8.89
CA VAL A 136 -6.57 -2.99 9.81
C VAL A 136 -6.41 -3.42 11.26
N LEU A 137 -6.62 -4.71 11.55
CA LEU A 137 -6.45 -5.25 12.89
C LEU A 137 -5.00 -5.09 13.39
N LEU A 138 -4.03 -5.44 12.55
CA LEU A 138 -2.60 -5.32 12.87
C LEU A 138 -2.21 -3.87 13.20
N ILE A 139 -2.62 -2.91 12.35
CA ILE A 139 -2.30 -1.49 12.58
C ILE A 139 -2.97 -0.99 13.86
N THR A 140 -4.25 -1.31 14.07
CA THR A 140 -4.98 -0.89 15.28
C THR A 140 -4.34 -1.47 16.54
N PHE A 141 -3.92 -2.74 16.50
CA PHE A 141 -3.21 -3.38 17.59
C PHE A 141 -1.86 -2.72 17.90
N LEU A 142 -1.07 -2.39 16.88
CA LEU A 142 0.21 -1.70 17.06
C LEU A 142 0.05 -0.27 17.58
N VAL A 143 -0.99 0.45 17.16
CA VAL A 143 -1.35 1.75 17.74
C VAL A 143 -1.59 1.61 19.24
N ALA A 144 -2.43 0.66 19.65
CA ALA A 144 -2.74 0.43 21.06
C ALA A 144 -1.48 0.06 21.87
N LEU A 145 -0.65 -0.84 21.35
CA LEU A 145 0.58 -1.26 22.01
C LEU A 145 1.59 -0.11 22.15
N THR A 146 1.71 0.74 21.13
CA THR A 146 2.57 1.92 21.16
C THR A 146 2.06 2.96 22.17
N ALA A 147 0.74 3.18 22.22
CA ALA A 147 0.12 4.08 23.19
C ALA A 147 0.35 3.62 24.65
N LEU A 148 0.28 2.32 24.91
CA LEU A 148 0.50 1.75 26.23
C LEU A 148 1.99 1.78 26.61
N GLY A 149 2.88 1.40 25.69
CA GLY A 149 4.32 1.37 25.92
C GLY A 149 4.93 2.76 26.18
N SER A 150 4.50 3.77 25.41
CA SER A 150 4.98 5.15 25.57
C SER A 150 4.59 5.79 26.91
N ARG A 151 3.43 5.41 27.47
CA ARG A 151 3.03 5.86 28.81
C ARG A 151 3.92 5.27 29.91
N ALA A 152 4.27 3.99 29.80
CA ALA A 152 5.11 3.32 30.78
C ALA A 152 6.53 3.93 30.84
N THR A 153 7.12 4.25 29.69
CA THR A 153 8.44 4.88 29.62
C THR A 153 8.47 6.30 30.17
N ASN A 154 7.38 7.06 29.99
CA ASN A 154 7.30 8.42 30.51
C ASN A 154 7.17 8.46 32.05
N LEU A 155 6.53 7.45 32.65
CA LEU A 155 6.40 7.32 34.11
C LEU A 155 7.70 6.86 34.77
N SER A 156 8.47 5.96 34.15
CA SER A 156 9.76 5.52 34.71
C SER A 156 10.82 6.62 34.67
N GLY A 157 10.77 7.51 33.65
CA GLY A 157 11.70 8.64 33.54
C GLY A 157 11.50 9.74 34.59
N THR A 158 10.31 9.83 35.20
CA THR A 158 10.02 10.78 36.29
C THR A 158 10.49 10.28 37.66
N ASP A 159 10.62 8.97 37.87
CA ASP A 159 10.98 8.40 39.16
C ASP A 159 12.51 8.35 39.40
N GLU A 160 13.34 8.39 38.36
CA GLU A 160 14.82 8.46 38.49
C GLU A 160 15.37 9.88 38.69
N GLY A 161 14.48 10.89 38.74
CA GLY A 161 14.83 12.31 38.86
C GLY A 161 14.60 12.94 40.22
N LEU A 162 14.25 12.16 41.26
CA LEU A 162 13.99 12.62 42.63
C LEU A 162 14.99 12.06 43.64
#